data_AF-A0A521SW48-F1
#
_entry.id   AF-A0A521SW48-F1
#
_cell.length_a   1.000
_cell.length_b   1.000
_cell.length_c   1.000
_cell.angle_alpha   90.00
_cell.angle_beta   90.00
_cell.angle_gamma   90.00
#
_symmetry.space_group_name_H-M   'P 1'
#
loop_
_entity.id
_entity.type
_entity.pdbx_description
1 polymer ?
#
loop_
_entity_poly.entity_id
_entity_poly.type
_entity_poly.pdbx_seq_one_letter_code
_entity_poly.pdbx_strand_id
1 'polypeptide(L)'
;MIICRSAEEIDAMRRPNQLVARILAELAAAVAPGVTTEDLDALAEKRAREAGAEPAFKGYRGFPATLCVSVNDEVVHGIPSAKRVLQSGDIVSIDMGVKLGGFYGDSAVTVP
;
A
#
# COMPACT_ATOMS: atom_id res chain seq x y z
N MET A 1 25.54 5.68 5.60
CA MET A 1 25.34 7.13 5.37
C MET A 1 23.84 7.38 5.36
N ILE A 2 23.33 8.30 6.19
CA ILE A 2 21.93 8.74 6.14
C ILE A 2 21.91 10.03 5.32
N ILE A 3 21.02 10.11 4.33
CA ILE A 3 20.91 11.29 3.46
C ILE A 3 20.08 12.34 4.18
N CYS A 4 20.68 13.48 4.49
CA CYS A 4 19.96 14.66 4.99
C CYS A 4 19.32 15.38 3.80
N ARG A 5 17.98 15.36 3.73
CA ARG A 5 17.21 15.95 2.64
C ARG A 5 17.17 17.48 2.74
N SER A 6 17.17 18.15 1.59
CA SER A 6 16.92 19.59 1.54
C SER A 6 15.46 19.91 1.84
N ALA A 7 15.15 21.18 2.10
CA ALA A 7 13.76 21.62 2.30
C ALA A 7 12.89 21.33 1.06
N GLU A 8 13.45 21.54 -0.13
CA GLU A 8 12.78 21.27 -1.41
C GLU A 8 12.53 19.78 -1.62
N GLU A 9 13.49 18.91 -1.26
CA GLU A 9 13.30 17.46 -1.31
C GLU A 9 12.22 17.01 -0.32
N ILE A 10 12.19 17.56 0.91
CA ILE A 10 11.15 17.27 1.90
C ILE A 10 9.78 17.69 1.36
N ASP A 11 9.67 18.85 0.74
CA ASP A 11 8.43 19.31 0.11
C ASP A 11 8.00 18.41 -1.05
N ALA A 12 8.94 17.97 -1.89
CA ALA A 12 8.67 17.04 -2.97
C ALA A 12 8.19 15.67 -2.44
N MET A 13 8.74 15.18 -1.34
CA MET A 13 8.32 13.95 -0.67
C MET A 13 6.91 14.01 -0.09
N ARG A 14 6.34 15.20 0.17
CA ARG A 14 4.96 15.31 0.68
C ARG A 14 3.92 14.75 -0.29
N ARG A 15 4.12 14.91 -1.61
CA ARG A 15 3.15 14.44 -2.62
C ARG A 15 2.97 12.92 -2.61
N PRO A 16 4.02 12.06 -2.75
CA PRO A 16 3.84 10.62 -2.67
C PRO A 16 3.31 10.16 -1.31
N ASN A 17 3.76 10.76 -0.19
CA ASN A 17 3.26 10.39 1.14
C ASN A 17 1.77 10.72 1.33
N GLN A 18 1.32 11.89 0.87
CA GLN A 18 -0.11 12.23 0.88
C GLN A 18 -0.93 11.32 -0.03
N LEU A 19 -0.38 10.90 -1.17
CA LEU A 19 -1.04 9.93 -2.04
C LEU A 19 -1.23 8.59 -1.34
N VAL A 20 -0.17 8.04 -0.73
CA VAL A 20 -0.26 6.79 0.06
C VAL A 20 -1.31 6.92 1.16
N ALA A 21 -1.29 8.00 1.95
CA ALA A 21 -2.25 8.21 3.02
C ALA A 21 -3.71 8.23 2.52
N ARG A 22 -3.98 8.86 1.37
CA ARG A 22 -5.33 8.87 0.76
C ARG A 22 -5.75 7.48 0.31
N ILE A 23 -4.86 6.74 -0.36
CA ILE A 23 -5.18 5.40 -0.86
C ILE A 23 -5.39 4.43 0.31
N LEU A 24 -4.55 4.47 1.35
CA LEU A 24 -4.73 3.66 2.56
C LEU A 24 -6.07 3.94 3.26
N ALA A 25 -6.53 5.20 3.28
CA ALA A 25 -7.84 5.53 3.83
C ALA A 25 -9.00 4.93 3.00
N GLU A 26 -8.88 4.94 1.66
CA GLU A 26 -9.84 4.27 0.77
C GLU A 26 -9.82 2.74 0.96
N LEU A 27 -8.63 2.15 1.08
CA LEU A 27 -8.45 0.71 1.29
C LEU A 27 -9.00 0.27 2.64
N ALA A 28 -8.75 1.03 3.71
CA ALA A 28 -9.29 0.79 5.04
C ALA A 28 -10.84 0.74 5.02
N ALA A 29 -11.48 1.62 4.24
CA ALA A 29 -12.93 1.62 4.07
C ALA A 29 -13.45 0.47 3.19
N ALA A 30 -12.59 -0.12 2.36
CA ALA A 30 -12.91 -1.25 1.49
C ALA A 30 -12.72 -2.62 2.17
N VAL A 31 -12.08 -2.68 3.34
CA VAL A 31 -11.97 -3.93 4.12
C VAL A 31 -13.35 -4.34 4.62
N ALA A 32 -13.82 -5.48 4.14
CA ALA A 32 -15.10 -6.06 4.52
C ALA A 32 -15.10 -7.59 4.30
N PRO A 33 -15.94 -8.35 5.03
CA PRO A 33 -16.12 -9.78 4.76
C PRO A 33 -16.51 -10.06 3.31
N GLY A 34 -15.86 -11.04 2.69
CA GLY A 34 -16.08 -11.41 1.29
C GLY A 34 -15.17 -10.70 0.29
N VAL A 35 -14.48 -9.63 0.67
CA VAL A 35 -13.45 -8.97 -0.16
C VAL A 35 -12.19 -9.83 -0.17
N THR A 36 -11.56 -10.01 -1.33
CA THR A 36 -10.26 -10.69 -1.41
C THR A 36 -9.11 -9.69 -1.22
N THR A 37 -7.97 -10.18 -0.74
CA THR A 37 -6.75 -9.35 -0.70
C THR A 37 -6.29 -8.91 -2.11
N GLU A 38 -6.63 -9.65 -3.16
CA GLU A 38 -6.39 -9.26 -4.56
C GLU A 38 -7.30 -8.10 -5.00
N ASP A 39 -8.55 -8.04 -4.54
CA ASP A 39 -9.43 -6.89 -4.81
C ASP A 39 -8.85 -5.59 -4.22
N LEU A 40 -8.28 -5.66 -3.02
CA LEU A 40 -7.59 -4.54 -2.38
C LEU A 40 -6.34 -4.13 -3.17
N ASP A 41 -5.54 -5.09 -3.62
CA ASP A 41 -4.35 -4.83 -4.45
C ASP A 41 -4.70 -4.16 -5.78
N ALA A 42 -5.75 -4.65 -6.45
CA ALA A 42 -6.24 -4.10 -7.70
C ALA A 42 -6.75 -2.66 -7.53
N LEU A 43 -7.45 -2.37 -6.42
CA LEU A 43 -7.88 -1.01 -6.09
C LEU A 43 -6.67 -0.10 -5.86
N ALA A 44 -5.67 -0.54 -5.08
CA ALA A 44 -4.47 0.24 -4.82
C ALA A 44 -3.67 0.54 -6.09
N GLU A 45 -3.46 -0.46 -6.95
CA GLU A 45 -2.73 -0.30 -8.21
C GLU A 45 -3.46 0.68 -9.14
N LYS A 46 -4.78 0.55 -9.25
CA LYS A 46 -5.59 1.49 -10.02
C LYS A 46 -5.40 2.92 -9.52
N ARG A 47 -5.52 3.16 -8.21
CA ARG A 47 -5.38 4.51 -7.62
C ARG A 47 -3.98 5.10 -7.79
N ALA A 48 -2.94 4.30 -7.58
CA ALA A 48 -1.57 4.74 -7.78
C ALA A 48 -1.34 5.17 -9.24
N ARG A 49 -1.78 4.35 -10.20
CA ARG A 49 -1.63 4.63 -11.63
C ARG A 49 -2.47 5.82 -12.10
N GLU A 50 -3.71 5.97 -11.61
CA GLU A 50 -4.57 7.13 -11.87
C GLU A 50 -3.90 8.44 -11.41
N ALA A 51 -3.14 8.40 -10.32
CA ALA A 51 -2.38 9.54 -9.81
C ALA A 51 -1.00 9.73 -10.47
N GLY A 52 -0.66 8.92 -11.49
CA GLY A 52 0.63 8.97 -12.18
C GLY A 52 1.81 8.44 -11.35
N ALA A 53 1.54 7.67 -10.30
CA ALA A 53 2.56 7.05 -9.46
C ALA A 53 2.81 5.58 -9.87
N GLU A 54 4.03 5.12 -9.63
CA GLU A 54 4.43 3.72 -9.79
C GLU A 54 4.23 2.97 -8.46
N PRO A 55 3.62 1.77 -8.45
CA PRO A 55 3.65 0.89 -7.28
C PRO A 55 5.09 0.55 -6.90
N ALA A 56 5.55 0.95 -5.72
CA ALA A 56 6.95 0.80 -5.34
C ALA A 56 7.33 -0.66 -5.05
N PHE A 57 6.38 -1.44 -4.54
CA PHE A 57 6.61 -2.83 -4.14
C PHE A 57 6.56 -3.79 -5.32
N LYS A 58 5.73 -3.49 -6.34
CA LYS A 58 5.54 -4.38 -7.48
C LYS A 58 6.82 -4.49 -8.31
N GLY A 59 7.40 -5.68 -8.32
CA GLY A 59 8.69 -5.99 -8.95
C GLY A 59 9.90 -5.74 -8.05
N TYR A 60 9.74 -5.13 -6.87
CA TYR A 60 10.86 -4.91 -5.95
C TYR A 60 11.40 -6.24 -5.44
N ARG A 61 12.62 -6.60 -5.86
CA ARG A 61 13.25 -7.89 -5.55
C ARG A 61 12.35 -9.10 -5.89
N GLY A 62 11.51 -8.98 -6.92
CA GLY A 62 10.61 -10.03 -7.36
C GLY A 62 9.28 -10.11 -6.59
N PHE A 63 8.98 -9.17 -5.69
CA PHE A 63 7.67 -9.11 -5.04
C PHE A 63 6.57 -8.85 -6.09
N PRO A 64 5.45 -9.60 -6.09
CA PRO A 64 4.56 -9.65 -7.26
C PRO A 64 3.44 -8.60 -7.27
N ALA A 65 3.17 -7.95 -6.13
CA ALA A 65 1.96 -7.16 -5.90
C ALA A 65 2.26 -5.69 -5.56
N THR A 66 1.22 -4.85 -5.60
CA THR A 66 1.28 -3.42 -5.23
C THR A 66 1.26 -3.24 -3.71
N LEU A 67 0.47 -4.04 -3.01
CA LEU A 67 0.32 -4.05 -1.57
C LEU A 67 1.01 -5.26 -0.94
N CYS A 68 1.36 -5.11 0.34
CA CYS A 68 1.36 -6.25 1.25
C CYS A 68 0.05 -6.22 2.05
N VAL A 69 -0.65 -7.36 2.11
CA VAL A 69 -1.86 -7.51 2.94
C VAL A 69 -1.66 -8.69 3.86
N SER A 70 -1.52 -8.42 5.15
CA SER A 70 -1.17 -9.41 6.17
C SER A 70 -2.32 -9.55 7.16
N VAL A 71 -2.89 -10.75 7.24
CA VAL A 71 -4.10 -11.03 8.02
C VAL A 71 -3.75 -11.82 9.29
N ASN A 72 -4.26 -11.36 10.44
CA ASN A 72 -4.15 -11.97 11.75
C ASN A 72 -2.70 -12.19 12.24
N ASP A 73 -2.21 -13.42 12.21
CA ASP A 73 -0.87 -13.81 12.66
C ASP A 73 0.23 -13.50 11.63
N GLU A 74 -0.16 -13.11 10.41
CA GLU A 74 0.77 -12.63 9.39
C GLU A 74 1.29 -11.24 9.78
N VAL A 75 2.61 -11.13 10.00
CA VAL A 75 3.24 -9.90 10.51
C VAL A 75 3.36 -8.84 9.42
N VAL A 76 4.01 -9.17 8.31
CA VAL A 76 4.26 -8.28 7.16
C VAL A 76 4.42 -9.11 5.88
N HIS A 77 4.39 -8.44 4.73
CA HIS A 77 4.67 -9.02 3.41
C HIS A 77 3.73 -10.15 2.97
N GLY A 78 2.51 -10.21 3.52
CA GLY A 78 1.47 -11.09 2.98
C GLY A 78 1.19 -10.75 1.51
N ILE A 79 1.26 -11.75 0.64
CA ILE A 79 1.08 -11.60 -0.81
C ILE A 79 -0.42 -11.63 -1.13
N PRO A 80 -0.98 -10.57 -1.74
CA PRO A 80 -2.36 -10.57 -2.22
C PRO A 80 -2.72 -11.77 -3.09
N SER A 81 -3.91 -12.32 -2.89
CA SER A 81 -4.41 -13.47 -3.63
C SER A 81 -5.94 -13.52 -3.67
N ALA A 82 -6.51 -13.90 -4.81
CA ALA A 82 -7.93 -14.23 -4.96
C ALA A 82 -8.41 -15.34 -3.99
N LYS A 83 -7.49 -16.18 -3.47
CA LYS A 83 -7.82 -17.26 -2.52
C LYS A 83 -7.99 -16.77 -1.09
N ARG A 84 -7.46 -15.59 -0.75
CA ARG A 84 -7.54 -15.02 0.60
C ARG A 84 -8.73 -14.06 0.66
N VAL A 85 -9.87 -14.61 1.08
CA VAL A 85 -11.14 -13.89 1.28
C VAL A 85 -11.22 -13.46 2.76
N LEU A 86 -11.36 -12.16 3.01
CA LEU A 86 -11.47 -11.60 4.35
C LEU A 86 -12.76 -12.05 5.04
N GLN A 87 -12.67 -12.29 6.33
CA GLN A 87 -13.77 -12.75 7.18
C GLN A 87 -14.09 -11.70 8.25
N SER A 88 -15.29 -11.81 8.83
CA SER A 88 -15.65 -10.97 9.97
C SER A 88 -14.76 -11.29 11.16
N GLY A 89 -14.12 -10.26 11.72
CA GLY A 89 -13.21 -10.38 12.87
C GLY A 89 -11.74 -10.56 12.49
N ASP A 90 -11.39 -10.60 11.20
CA ASP A 90 -10.00 -10.57 10.77
C ASP A 90 -9.33 -9.23 11.10
N ILE A 91 -8.12 -9.26 11.64
CA ILE A 91 -7.27 -8.08 11.79
C ILE A 91 -6.39 -7.98 10.54
N VAL A 92 -6.54 -6.90 9.78
CA VAL A 92 -5.91 -6.76 8.46
C VAL A 92 -4.93 -5.61 8.46
N SER A 93 -3.66 -5.91 8.24
CA SER A 93 -2.60 -4.92 8.00
C SER A 93 -2.42 -4.72 6.49
N ILE A 94 -2.47 -3.47 6.05
CA ILE A 94 -2.31 -3.05 4.66
C ILE A 94 -1.12 -2.13 4.57
N ASP A 95 -0.13 -2.50 3.77
CA ASP A 95 1.11 -1.78 3.58
C ASP A 95 1.29 -1.42 2.10
N MET A 96 1.64 -0.15 1.85
CA MET A 96 1.70 0.42 0.50
C MET A 96 2.85 1.40 0.35
N GLY A 97 3.64 1.18 -0.70
CA GLY A 97 4.62 2.14 -1.20
C GLY A 97 4.31 2.60 -2.62
N VAL A 98 4.57 3.88 -2.91
CA VAL A 98 4.54 4.44 -4.27
C VAL A 98 5.78 5.23 -4.57
N LYS A 99 6.13 5.32 -5.86
CA LYS A 99 7.15 6.24 -6.38
C LYS A 99 6.48 7.29 -7.26
N LEU A 100 6.68 8.56 -6.94
CA LEU A 100 6.13 9.70 -7.68
C LEU A 100 7.14 10.84 -7.69
N GLY A 101 7.41 11.41 -8.87
CA GLY A 101 8.34 12.53 -9.00
C GLY A 101 9.76 12.24 -8.51
N GLY A 102 10.20 10.97 -8.58
CA GLY A 102 11.52 10.53 -8.12
C GLY A 102 11.61 10.22 -6.61
N PHE A 103 10.56 10.47 -5.84
CA PHE A 103 10.52 10.20 -4.40
C PHE A 103 9.56 9.06 -4.07
N TYR A 104 9.87 8.37 -2.97
CA TYR A 104 9.04 7.32 -2.42
C TYR A 104 8.14 7.88 -1.31
N GLY A 105 6.91 7.37 -1.26
CA GLY A 105 6.03 7.45 -0.10
C GLY A 105 5.74 6.03 0.35
N ASP A 106 5.68 5.82 1.65
CA ASP A 106 5.58 4.49 2.25
C ASP A 106 4.87 4.58 3.60
N SER A 107 3.84 3.77 3.81
CA SER A 107 3.06 3.72 5.05
C SER A 107 2.20 2.47 5.09
N ALA A 108 1.84 2.06 6.31
CA ALA A 108 0.89 0.99 6.56
C ALA A 108 -0.20 1.40 7.56
N VAL A 109 -1.33 0.69 7.53
CA VAL A 109 -2.41 0.78 8.52
C VAL A 109 -2.91 -0.61 8.88
N THR A 110 -3.43 -0.78 10.09
CA THR A 110 -4.11 -2.00 10.53
C THR A 110 -5.55 -1.68 10.91
N VAL A 111 -6.49 -2.47 10.40
CA VAL A 111 -7.94 -2.31 10.63
C VAL A 111 -8.57 -3.64 11.07
N PRO A 112 -9.69 -3.61 11.82
CA PRO A 112 -10.44 -4.80 12.21
C PRO A 112 -11.39 -5.31 11.11
#